data_AF-A0A960I429-F1
#
_entry.id   AF-A0A960I429-F1
#
_cell.length_a   1.000
_cell.length_b   1.000
_cell.length_c   1.000
_cell.angle_alpha   90.00
_cell.angle_beta   90.00
_cell.angle_gamma   90.00
#
_symmetry.space_group_name_H-M   'P 1'
#
loop_
_entity.id
_entity.type
_entity.pdbx_description
1 polymer ?
#
loop_
_entity_poly.entity_id
_entity_poly.type
_entity_poly.pdbx_seq_one_letter_code
_entity_poly.pdbx_strand_id
1 'polypeptide(L)'
;GFAIGSAVIAAVALFASFVETVGAEDDGLAALIEQGKEAGKTVFDFVKINVADPKVFIGLLIGGAVPFLFSALAIRAVGRTAGVVVQEVRSQFADGKIMKGEKEPDYGPVIDICTAASLRELATPALLAVLTPVVLGFGIGWEALGAFLASVIVVGQLMANYLSNAGGAWDNAKKYIEDGKHGGKGSEAHKAAVI
;
A
#
# COMPACT_ATOMS: atom_id res chain seq x y z
N GLY A 1 9.52 -9.14 1.95
CA GLY A 1 10.06 -9.76 0.72
C GLY A 1 9.09 -10.76 0.12
N PHE A 2 9.00 -11.97 0.68
CA PHE A 2 8.24 -13.08 0.08
C PHE A 2 6.79 -12.75 -0.28
N ALA A 3 6.02 -12.19 0.67
CA ALA A 3 4.62 -11.82 0.44
C ALA A 3 4.44 -10.80 -0.70
N ILE A 4 5.36 -9.82 -0.83
CA ILE A 4 5.33 -8.82 -1.91
C ILE A 4 5.65 -9.51 -3.23
N GLY A 5 6.68 -10.37 -3.27
CA GLY A 5 7.05 -11.11 -4.47
C GLY A 5 5.93 -12.04 -4.97
N SER A 6 5.29 -12.81 -4.07
CA SER A 6 4.17 -13.66 -4.43
C SER A 6 2.95 -12.86 -4.89
N ALA A 7 2.68 -11.71 -4.26
CA ALA A 7 1.59 -10.83 -4.67
C ALA A 7 1.81 -10.27 -6.08
N VAL A 8 3.04 -9.89 -6.43
CA VAL A 8 3.37 -9.40 -7.78
C VAL A 8 3.16 -10.49 -8.83
N ILE A 9 3.63 -11.72 -8.57
CA ILE A 9 3.43 -12.84 -9.51
C ILE A 9 1.94 -13.12 -9.71
N ALA A 10 1.17 -13.17 -8.61
CA ALA A 10 -0.26 -13.37 -8.67
C ALA A 10 -0.96 -12.22 -9.42
N ALA A 11 -0.57 -10.97 -9.17
CA ALA A 11 -1.16 -9.81 -9.82
C ALA A 11 -0.86 -9.77 -11.34
N VAL A 12 0.34 -10.16 -11.75
CA VAL A 12 0.69 -10.29 -13.18
C VAL A 12 -0.13 -11.41 -13.85
N ALA A 13 -0.34 -12.53 -13.16
CA ALA A 13 -1.21 -13.61 -13.67
C ALA A 13 -2.68 -13.16 -13.78
N LEU A 14 -3.20 -12.44 -12.79
CA LEU A 14 -4.54 -11.86 -12.84
C LEU A 14 -4.66 -10.79 -13.92
N PHE A 15 -3.60 -10.03 -14.19
CA PHE A 15 -3.56 -9.07 -15.29
C PHE A 15 -3.64 -9.77 -16.66
N ALA A 16 -2.94 -10.91 -16.84
CA ALA A 16 -3.09 -11.73 -18.03
C ALA A 16 -4.53 -12.24 -18.19
N SER A 17 -5.13 -12.76 -17.11
CA SER A 17 -6.53 -13.21 -17.12
C SER A 17 -7.53 -12.06 -17.41
N PHE A 18 -7.25 -10.85 -16.94
CA PHE A 18 -8.03 -9.65 -17.28
C PHE A 18 -7.99 -9.37 -18.78
N VAL A 19 -6.80 -9.39 -19.40
CA VAL A 19 -6.63 -9.20 -20.85
C VAL A 19 -7.39 -10.25 -21.66
N GLU A 20 -7.35 -11.51 -21.22
CA GLU A 20 -8.12 -12.60 -21.83
C GLU A 20 -9.63 -12.39 -21.73
N THR A 21 -10.11 -11.98 -20.56
CA THR A 21 -11.55 -11.73 -20.32
C THR A 21 -12.05 -10.58 -21.20
N VAL A 22 -11.30 -9.48 -21.28
CA VAL A 22 -11.63 -8.36 -22.16
C VAL A 22 -11.73 -8.80 -23.62
N GLY A 23 -10.77 -9.61 -24.09
CA GLY A 23 -10.78 -10.09 -25.46
C GLY A 23 -11.88 -11.09 -25.78
N ALA A 24 -12.45 -11.76 -24.77
CA ALA A 24 -13.57 -12.67 -24.94
C ALA A 24 -14.93 -11.96 -24.92
N GLU A 25 -15.07 -10.91 -24.09
CA GLU A 25 -16.34 -10.21 -23.86
C GLU A 25 -16.58 -9.03 -24.84
N ASP A 26 -15.54 -8.52 -25.48
CA ASP A 26 -15.68 -7.52 -26.56
C ASP A 26 -15.97 -8.25 -27.88
N ASP A 27 -17.22 -8.22 -28.34
CA ASP A 27 -17.67 -8.91 -29.57
C ASP A 27 -16.82 -8.56 -30.81
N GLY A 28 -16.33 -7.32 -30.88
CA GLY A 28 -15.47 -6.86 -31.97
C GLY A 28 -14.07 -7.47 -31.89
N LEU A 29 -13.51 -7.56 -30.69
CA LEU A 29 -12.20 -8.15 -30.44
C LEU A 29 -12.24 -9.68 -30.51
N ALA A 30 -13.30 -10.31 -30.03
CA ALA A 30 -13.51 -11.76 -30.05
C ALA A 30 -13.50 -12.27 -31.50
N ALA A 31 -14.20 -11.59 -32.41
CA ALA A 31 -14.20 -11.91 -33.83
C ALA A 31 -12.81 -11.75 -34.48
N LEU A 32 -12.05 -10.72 -34.10
CA LEU A 32 -10.68 -10.50 -34.59
C LEU A 32 -9.70 -11.54 -34.05
N ILE A 33 -9.85 -11.95 -32.79
CA ILE A 33 -9.05 -13.01 -32.16
C ILE A 33 -9.35 -14.36 -32.83
N GLU A 34 -10.62 -14.65 -33.13
CA GLU A 34 -11.02 -15.87 -33.82
C GLU A 34 -10.41 -15.96 -35.23
N GLN A 35 -10.47 -14.86 -36.01
CA GLN A 35 -9.80 -14.76 -37.32
C GLN A 35 -8.27 -14.80 -37.20
N GLY A 36 -7.72 -14.33 -36.08
CA GLY A 36 -6.30 -14.29 -35.79
C GLY A 36 -5.67 -15.61 -35.36
N LYS A 37 -6.47 -16.52 -34.79
CA LYS A 37 -6.02 -17.84 -34.30
C LYS A 37 -5.44 -18.70 -35.42
N GLU A 38 -5.99 -18.60 -36.63
CA GLU A 38 -5.49 -19.31 -37.81
C GLU A 38 -4.08 -18.84 -38.24
N ALA A 39 -3.69 -17.62 -37.84
CA ALA A 39 -2.36 -17.05 -38.11
C ALA A 39 -1.38 -17.21 -36.93
N GLY A 40 -1.73 -17.99 -35.90
CA GLY A 40 -0.89 -18.21 -34.71
C GLY A 40 -0.78 -16.99 -33.79
N LYS A 41 -1.68 -16.01 -33.91
CA LYS A 41 -1.69 -14.82 -33.05
C LYS A 41 -2.39 -15.10 -31.73
N THR A 42 -1.89 -14.49 -30.67
CA THR A 42 -2.38 -14.61 -29.29
C THR A 42 -3.34 -13.48 -28.95
N VAL A 43 -4.09 -13.61 -27.84
CA VAL A 43 -4.98 -12.54 -27.35
C VAL A 43 -4.21 -11.24 -27.11
N PHE A 44 -2.95 -11.32 -26.67
CA PHE A 44 -2.06 -10.16 -26.46
C PHE A 44 -1.71 -9.41 -27.75
N ASP A 45 -1.82 -10.04 -28.92
CA ASP A 45 -1.59 -9.38 -30.21
C ASP A 45 -2.76 -8.50 -30.63
N PHE A 46 -3.94 -8.73 -30.08
CA PHE A 46 -5.18 -8.01 -30.38
C PHE A 46 -5.55 -7.02 -29.26
N VAL A 47 -5.36 -7.41 -28.00
CA VAL A 47 -5.60 -6.55 -26.83
C VAL A 47 -4.31 -5.76 -26.52
N LYS A 48 -4.06 -4.69 -27.29
CA LYS A 48 -2.89 -3.82 -27.09
C LYS A 48 -3.19 -2.63 -26.21
N ILE A 49 -2.55 -2.55 -25.04
CA ILE A 49 -2.57 -1.37 -24.19
C ILE A 49 -1.48 -0.41 -24.67
N ASN A 50 -1.85 0.56 -25.51
CA ASN A 50 -0.91 1.53 -26.06
C ASN A 50 -0.74 2.74 -25.13
N VAL A 51 0.43 2.87 -24.51
CA VAL A 51 0.73 3.97 -23.56
C VAL A 51 0.69 5.36 -24.23
N ALA A 52 0.83 5.45 -25.55
CA ALA A 52 0.69 6.71 -26.27
C ALA A 52 -0.76 7.20 -26.37
N ASP A 53 -1.75 6.33 -26.12
CA ASP A 53 -3.15 6.75 -26.07
C ASP A 53 -3.42 7.58 -24.80
N PRO A 54 -4.04 8.76 -24.90
CA PRO A 54 -4.30 9.62 -23.74
C PRO A 54 -5.14 8.96 -22.64
N LYS A 55 -6.12 8.12 -22.96
CA LYS A 55 -6.97 7.45 -21.96
C LYS A 55 -6.18 6.40 -21.19
N VAL A 56 -5.37 5.62 -21.90
CA VAL A 56 -4.43 4.65 -21.32
C VAL A 56 -3.45 5.36 -20.39
N PHE A 57 -2.87 6.48 -20.85
CA PHE A 57 -1.90 7.25 -20.08
C PHE A 57 -2.51 7.81 -18.79
N ILE A 58 -3.76 8.29 -18.83
CA ILE A 58 -4.51 8.72 -17.62
C ILE A 58 -4.65 7.55 -16.62
N GLY A 59 -5.02 6.36 -17.10
CA GLY A 59 -5.09 5.16 -16.28
C GLY A 59 -3.75 4.82 -15.61
N LEU A 60 -2.65 4.91 -16.38
CA LEU A 60 -1.29 4.69 -15.89
C LEU A 60 -0.90 5.68 -14.78
N LEU A 61 -1.18 6.97 -14.97
CA LEU A 61 -0.91 8.03 -13.99
C LEU A 61 -1.67 7.80 -12.69
N ILE A 62 -2.97 7.48 -12.78
CA ILE A 62 -3.81 7.21 -11.61
C ILE A 62 -3.31 5.96 -10.89
N GLY A 63 -2.98 4.90 -11.63
CA GLY A 63 -2.46 3.66 -11.06
C GLY A 63 -1.14 3.84 -10.32
N GLY A 64 -0.28 4.73 -10.81
CA GLY A 64 0.97 5.07 -10.13
C GLY A 64 0.75 5.95 -8.89
N ALA A 65 -0.28 6.80 -8.90
CA ALA A 65 -0.59 7.68 -7.77
C ALA A 65 -1.27 6.95 -6.60
N VAL A 66 -2.07 5.91 -6.87
CA VAL A 66 -2.84 5.20 -5.82
C VAL A 66 -1.98 4.63 -4.70
N PRO A 67 -0.85 3.94 -4.96
CA PRO A 67 0.04 3.47 -3.89
C PRO A 67 0.54 4.59 -2.99
N PHE A 68 0.93 5.74 -3.57
CA PHE A 68 1.35 6.91 -2.80
C PHE A 68 0.22 7.48 -1.95
N LEU A 69 -0.98 7.60 -2.53
CA LEU A 69 -2.16 8.10 -1.82
C LEU A 69 -2.55 7.15 -0.68
N PHE A 70 -2.55 5.84 -0.92
CA PHE A 70 -2.80 4.83 0.09
C PHE A 70 -1.80 4.95 1.25
N SER A 71 -0.50 5.01 0.94
CA SER A 71 0.55 5.20 1.94
C SER A 71 0.38 6.50 2.72
N ALA A 72 0.08 7.61 2.04
CA ALA A 72 -0.12 8.91 2.70
C ALA A 72 -1.32 8.90 3.65
N LEU A 73 -2.43 8.27 3.27
CA LEU A 73 -3.61 8.11 4.12
C LEU A 73 -3.27 7.27 5.35
N ALA A 74 -2.59 6.13 5.17
CA ALA A 74 -2.18 5.25 6.26
C ALA A 74 -1.21 5.95 7.24
N ILE A 75 -0.19 6.65 6.73
CA ILE A 75 0.77 7.38 7.56
C ILE A 75 0.08 8.51 8.34
N ARG A 76 -0.80 9.27 7.69
CA ARG A 76 -1.55 10.35 8.37
C ARG A 76 -2.50 9.80 9.45
N ALA A 77 -3.12 8.65 9.21
CA ALA A 77 -3.97 7.99 10.20
C ALA A 77 -3.15 7.58 11.43
N VAL A 78 -2.03 6.88 11.22
CA VAL A 78 -1.12 6.47 12.31
C VAL A 78 -0.61 7.69 13.08
N GLY A 79 -0.17 8.74 12.40
CA GLY A 79 0.35 9.95 13.05
C GLY A 79 -0.67 10.65 13.96
N ARG A 80 -1.94 10.74 13.53
CA ARG A 80 -3.00 11.31 14.37
C ARG A 80 -3.26 10.46 15.63
N THR A 81 -3.41 9.16 15.45
CA THR A 81 -3.68 8.23 16.55
C THR A 81 -2.50 8.17 17.53
N ALA A 82 -1.27 8.14 17.03
CA ALA A 82 -0.07 8.19 17.86
C ALA A 82 -0.02 9.46 18.72
N GLY A 83 -0.42 10.61 18.19
CA GLY A 83 -0.51 11.85 18.96
C GLY A 83 -1.48 11.76 20.14
N VAL A 84 -2.65 11.15 19.95
CA VAL A 84 -3.63 10.91 21.01
C VAL A 84 -3.09 9.92 22.05
N VAL A 85 -2.45 8.83 21.61
CA VAL A 85 -1.82 7.86 22.52
C VAL A 85 -0.73 8.53 23.36
N VAL A 86 0.10 9.39 22.77
CA VAL A 86 1.13 10.14 23.51
C VAL A 86 0.51 11.05 24.57
N GLN A 87 -0.60 11.74 24.26
CA GLN A 87 -1.31 12.57 25.23
C GLN A 87 -1.88 11.73 26.38
N GLU A 88 -2.47 10.57 26.07
CA GLU A 88 -3.00 9.64 27.07
C GLU A 88 -1.89 9.12 28.00
N VAL A 89 -0.78 8.64 27.44
CA VAL A 89 0.38 8.20 28.23
C VAL A 89 0.93 9.35 29.09
N ARG A 90 1.06 10.57 28.56
CA ARG A 90 1.51 11.73 29.34
C ARG A 90 0.55 12.06 30.48
N SER A 91 -0.75 11.94 30.26
CA SER A 91 -1.79 12.14 31.28
C SER A 91 -1.63 11.12 32.42
N GLN A 92 -1.47 9.84 32.09
CA GLN A 92 -1.30 8.78 33.10
C GLN A 92 0.01 8.95 33.90
N PHE A 93 1.08 9.42 33.27
CA PHE A 93 2.36 9.66 33.91
C PHE A 93 2.45 10.99 34.68
N ALA A 94 1.44 11.87 34.59
CA ALA A 94 1.47 13.21 35.16
C ALA A 94 1.61 13.23 36.69
N ASP A 95 1.08 12.22 37.38
CA ASP A 95 1.17 12.10 38.85
C ASP A 95 2.52 11.52 39.34
N GLY A 96 3.36 11.02 38.42
CA GLY A 96 4.66 10.43 38.69
C GLY A 96 4.63 9.09 39.46
N LYS A 97 3.45 8.57 39.84
CA LYS A 97 3.32 7.33 40.61
C LYS A 97 3.69 6.10 39.79
N ILE A 98 3.38 6.13 38.50
CA ILE A 98 3.78 5.08 37.55
C ILE A 98 5.32 5.05 37.42
N MET A 99 5.96 6.21 37.32
CA MET A 99 7.42 6.30 37.19
C MET A 99 8.16 5.81 38.45
N LYS A 100 7.53 5.97 39.63
CA LYS A 100 8.03 5.44 40.91
C LYS A 100 7.70 3.96 41.14
N GLY A 101 6.90 3.34 40.28
CA GLY A 101 6.43 1.96 40.45
C GLY A 101 5.37 1.78 41.54
N GLU A 102 4.73 2.85 42.01
CA GLU A 102 3.71 2.83 43.07
C GLU A 102 2.30 2.52 42.53
N LYS A 103 2.11 2.64 41.20
CA LYS A 103 0.83 2.46 40.51
C LYS A 103 1.08 1.81 39.15
N GLU A 104 0.25 0.84 38.78
CA GLU A 104 0.29 0.24 37.45
C GLU A 104 -0.37 1.15 36.39
N PRO A 105 0.14 1.19 35.15
CA PRO A 105 -0.51 1.89 34.05
C PRO A 105 -1.90 1.32 33.74
N ASP A 106 -2.81 2.18 33.30
CA ASP A 106 -4.09 1.73 32.76
C ASP A 106 -3.95 1.51 31.25
N TYR A 107 -3.87 0.24 30.85
CA TYR A 107 -3.70 -0.14 29.45
C TYR A 107 -5.01 -0.02 28.63
N GLY A 108 -6.17 -0.04 29.29
CA GLY A 108 -7.50 -0.06 28.63
C GLY A 108 -7.70 1.12 27.67
N PRO A 109 -7.52 2.38 28.13
CA PRO A 109 -7.69 3.56 27.28
C PRO A 109 -6.84 3.54 26.01
N VAL A 110 -5.57 3.10 26.11
CA VAL A 110 -4.67 3.04 24.95
C VAL A 110 -5.12 1.97 23.95
N ILE A 111 -5.57 0.82 24.44
CA ILE A 111 -6.13 -0.25 23.59
C ILE A 111 -7.39 0.24 22.88
N ASP A 112 -8.29 0.91 23.59
CA ASP A 112 -9.55 1.43 23.04
C ASP A 112 -9.30 2.49 21.96
N ILE A 113 -8.37 3.42 22.20
CA ILE A 113 -7.95 4.44 21.23
C ILE A 113 -7.45 3.77 19.95
N CYS A 114 -6.51 2.82 20.08
CA CYS A 114 -5.93 2.12 18.93
C CYS A 114 -6.98 1.30 18.18
N THR A 115 -7.86 0.59 18.90
CA THR A 115 -8.91 -0.26 18.31
C THR A 115 -9.91 0.57 17.53
N ALA A 116 -10.51 1.60 18.15
CA ALA A 116 -11.49 2.46 17.51
C ALA A 116 -10.89 3.21 16.31
N ALA A 117 -9.66 3.71 16.44
CA ALA A 117 -8.98 4.41 15.35
C ALA A 117 -8.69 3.47 14.18
N SER A 118 -8.19 2.26 14.43
CA SER A 118 -7.85 1.32 13.36
C SER A 118 -9.07 0.99 12.48
N LEU A 119 -10.23 0.75 13.10
CA LEU A 119 -11.48 0.45 12.38
C LEU A 119 -11.95 1.62 11.53
N ARG A 120 -11.89 2.85 12.07
CA ARG A 120 -12.33 4.05 11.35
C ARG A 120 -11.38 4.43 10.23
N GLU A 121 -10.08 4.36 10.48
CA GLU A 121 -9.05 4.88 9.58
C GLU A 121 -8.78 3.94 8.40
N LEU A 122 -8.95 2.62 8.57
CA LEU A 122 -8.77 1.64 7.49
C LEU A 122 -9.86 1.70 6.41
N ALA A 123 -11.04 2.24 6.72
CA ALA A 123 -12.14 2.34 5.76
C ALA A 123 -11.77 3.18 4.54
N THR A 124 -11.06 4.29 4.73
CA THR A 124 -10.76 5.23 3.63
C THR A 124 -9.77 4.64 2.61
N PRO A 125 -8.61 4.08 3.01
CA PRO A 125 -7.70 3.41 2.09
C PRO A 125 -8.34 2.18 1.41
N ALA A 126 -9.20 1.44 2.12
CA ALA A 126 -9.91 0.29 1.55
C ALA A 126 -10.89 0.73 0.44
N LEU A 127 -11.69 1.77 0.70
CA LEU A 127 -12.59 2.33 -0.30
C LEU A 127 -11.83 2.85 -1.53
N LEU A 128 -10.68 3.51 -1.33
CA LEU A 128 -9.83 3.94 -2.43
C LEU A 128 -9.40 2.75 -3.30
N ALA A 129 -8.92 1.67 -2.68
CA ALA A 129 -8.45 0.49 -3.40
C ALA A 129 -9.57 -0.22 -4.19
N VAL A 130 -10.79 -0.28 -3.64
CA VAL A 130 -11.93 -0.96 -4.26
C VAL A 130 -12.62 -0.10 -5.32
N LEU A 131 -12.84 1.19 -5.04
CA LEU A 131 -13.61 2.06 -5.93
C LEU A 131 -12.82 2.55 -7.13
N THR A 132 -11.51 2.77 -7.00
CA THR A 132 -10.70 3.28 -8.11
C THR A 132 -10.78 2.42 -9.39
N PRO A 133 -10.58 1.09 -9.34
CA PRO A 133 -10.71 0.25 -10.54
C PRO A 133 -12.14 0.23 -11.09
N VAL A 134 -13.17 0.29 -10.24
CA VAL A 134 -14.57 0.37 -10.66
C VAL A 134 -14.83 1.66 -11.45
N VAL A 135 -14.41 2.80 -10.90
CA VAL A 135 -14.58 4.11 -11.54
C VAL A 135 -13.82 4.19 -12.86
N LEU A 136 -12.59 3.66 -12.94
CA LEU A 136 -11.83 3.66 -14.19
C LEU A 136 -12.43 2.72 -15.24
N GLY A 137 -12.82 1.51 -14.84
CA GLY A 137 -13.40 0.52 -15.74
C GLY A 137 -14.70 1.00 -16.38
N PHE A 138 -15.65 1.47 -15.58
CA PHE A 138 -16.95 1.95 -16.08
C PHE A 138 -16.91 3.39 -16.62
N GLY A 139 -15.98 4.22 -16.15
CA GLY A 139 -15.93 5.64 -16.51
C GLY A 139 -15.09 5.96 -17.75
N ILE A 140 -13.93 5.31 -17.91
CA ILE A 140 -13.00 5.58 -19.03
C ILE A 140 -12.95 4.41 -20.00
N GLY A 141 -12.96 3.18 -19.46
CA GLY A 141 -12.94 1.95 -20.23
C GLY A 141 -11.87 0.97 -19.78
N TRP A 142 -11.91 -0.23 -20.36
CA TRP A 142 -11.02 -1.33 -20.00
C TRP A 142 -9.55 -1.02 -20.30
N GLU A 143 -9.25 -0.21 -21.33
CA GLU A 143 -7.88 0.15 -21.73
C GLU A 143 -7.18 0.95 -20.62
N ALA A 144 -7.88 1.93 -20.05
CA ALA A 144 -7.41 2.73 -18.94
C ALA A 144 -7.32 1.91 -17.65
N LEU A 145 -8.28 1.01 -17.41
CA LEU A 145 -8.23 0.08 -16.28
C LEU A 145 -7.02 -0.87 -16.39
N GLY A 146 -6.74 -1.41 -17.58
CA GLY A 146 -5.57 -2.24 -17.82
C GLY A 146 -4.27 -1.49 -17.54
N ALA A 147 -4.17 -0.24 -18.00
CA ALA A 147 -3.03 0.62 -17.70
C ALA A 147 -2.88 0.90 -16.19
N PHE A 148 -4.00 1.14 -15.51
CA PHE A 148 -4.04 1.31 -14.06
C PHE A 148 -3.51 0.08 -13.33
N LEU A 149 -3.97 -1.12 -13.71
CA LEU A 149 -3.54 -2.39 -13.13
C LEU A 149 -2.04 -2.63 -13.34
N ALA A 150 -1.52 -2.37 -14.55
CA ALA A 150 -0.09 -2.50 -14.81
C ALA A 150 0.74 -1.53 -13.96
N SER A 151 0.31 -0.27 -13.87
CA SER A 151 1.01 0.78 -13.11
C SER A 151 0.99 0.52 -11.60
N VAL A 152 -0.17 0.14 -11.04
CA VAL A 152 -0.30 -0.12 -9.59
C VAL A 152 0.53 -1.32 -9.15
N ILE A 153 0.70 -2.34 -10.01
CA ILE A 153 1.60 -3.48 -9.74
C ILE A 153 3.04 -2.99 -9.64
N VAL A 154 3.51 -2.24 -10.64
CA VAL A 154 4.91 -1.76 -10.71
C VAL A 154 5.22 -0.76 -9.60
N VAL A 155 4.37 0.23 -9.39
CA VAL A 155 4.63 1.27 -8.38
C VAL A 155 4.36 0.74 -6.97
N GLY A 156 3.31 -0.06 -6.80
CA GLY A 156 2.95 -0.66 -5.52
C GLY A 156 4.04 -1.56 -4.96
N GLN A 157 4.66 -2.41 -5.79
CA GLN A 157 5.74 -3.29 -5.33
C GLN A 157 7.00 -2.52 -4.93
N LEU A 158 7.35 -1.46 -5.68
CA LEU A 158 8.49 -0.61 -5.34
C LEU A 158 8.26 0.11 -4.01
N MET A 159 7.06 0.68 -3.83
CA MET A 159 6.70 1.35 -2.58
C MET A 159 6.69 0.38 -1.40
N ALA A 160 6.09 -0.81 -1.57
CA ALA A 160 6.03 -1.81 -0.51
C ALA A 160 7.42 -2.30 -0.08
N ASN A 161 8.31 -2.55 -1.03
CA ASN A 161 9.68 -2.94 -0.76
C ASN A 161 10.47 -1.82 -0.08
N TYR A 162 10.32 -0.58 -0.57
CA TYR A 162 10.97 0.59 0.00
C TYR A 162 10.58 0.80 1.46
N LEU A 163 9.27 0.88 1.76
CA LEU A 163 8.78 1.12 3.11
C LEU A 163 9.15 -0.01 4.08
N SER A 164 9.06 -1.27 3.63
CA SER A 164 9.40 -2.44 4.47
C SER A 164 10.89 -2.48 4.81
N ASN A 165 11.76 -2.25 3.82
CA ASN A 165 13.20 -2.31 4.01
C ASN A 165 13.72 -1.11 4.78
N ALA A 166 13.21 0.10 4.51
CA ALA A 166 13.59 1.31 5.24
C ALA A 166 13.19 1.20 6.73
N GLY A 167 11.95 0.80 7.02
CA GLY A 167 11.48 0.60 8.39
C GLY A 167 12.28 -0.48 9.13
N GLY A 168 12.55 -1.61 8.47
CA GLY A 168 13.39 -2.67 9.04
C GLY A 168 14.84 -2.25 9.28
N ALA A 169 15.42 -1.46 8.38
CA ALA A 169 16.76 -0.92 8.54
C ALA A 169 16.85 0.04 9.73
N TRP A 170 15.88 0.94 9.89
CA TRP A 170 15.83 1.84 11.05
C TRP A 170 15.64 1.09 12.37
N ASP A 171 14.74 0.11 12.45
CA ASP A 171 14.57 -0.68 13.68
C ASP A 171 15.82 -1.51 14.03
N ASN A 172 16.49 -2.08 13.02
CA ASN A 172 17.73 -2.83 13.23
C ASN A 172 18.90 -1.90 13.63
N ALA A 173 18.99 -0.70 13.05
CA ALA A 173 19.99 0.29 13.44
C ALA A 173 19.79 0.73 14.90
N LYS A 174 18.54 0.98 15.31
CA LYS A 174 18.20 1.27 16.70
C LYS A 174 18.64 0.14 17.62
N LYS A 175 18.28 -1.11 17.33
CA LYS A 175 18.68 -2.29 18.12
C LYS A 175 20.20 -2.43 18.22
N TYR A 176 20.91 -2.23 17.11
CA TYR A 176 22.37 -2.26 17.08
C TYR A 176 22.99 -1.23 18.04
N ILE A 177 22.38 -0.04 18.15
CA ILE A 177 22.80 0.98 19.11
C ILE A 177 22.44 0.59 20.54
N GLU A 178 21.25 0.03 20.76
CA GLU A 178 20.80 -0.47 22.07
C GLU A 178 21.72 -1.55 22.65
N ASP A 179 22.39 -2.33 21.80
CA ASP A 179 23.40 -3.34 22.16
C ASP A 179 24.77 -2.73 22.55
N GLY A 180 24.87 -1.40 22.61
CA GLY A 180 26.05 -0.67 23.11
C GLY A 180 27.02 -0.21 22.02
N LYS A 181 26.74 -0.49 20.74
CA LYS A 181 27.53 0.03 19.63
C LYS A 181 27.11 1.49 19.40
N HIS A 182 28.04 2.44 19.48
CA HIS A 182 27.75 3.88 19.41
C HIS A 182 27.02 4.47 20.64
N GLY A 183 27.39 4.01 21.84
CA GLY A 183 27.05 4.73 23.09
C GLY A 183 25.87 4.16 23.87
N GLY A 184 25.13 3.19 23.32
CA GLY A 184 24.10 2.48 24.07
C GLY A 184 22.81 3.28 24.32
N LYS A 185 21.90 2.67 25.07
CA LYS A 185 20.60 3.25 25.44
C LYS A 185 20.76 4.61 26.14
N GLY A 186 19.96 5.59 25.73
CA GLY A 186 19.95 6.94 26.30
C GLY A 186 21.01 7.89 25.72
N SER A 187 21.94 7.41 24.89
CA SER A 187 22.88 8.26 24.14
C SER A 187 22.18 9.12 23.09
N GLU A 188 22.84 10.17 22.60
CA GLU A 188 22.32 11.00 21.51
C GLU A 188 22.11 10.19 20.22
N ALA A 189 22.98 9.21 19.95
CA ALA A 189 22.81 8.28 18.83
C ALA A 189 21.56 7.41 19.00
N HIS A 190 21.28 6.91 20.22
CA HIS A 190 20.07 6.14 20.50
C HIS A 190 18.81 6.99 20.33
N LYS A 191 18.79 8.22 20.87
CA LYS A 191 17.67 9.14 20.69
C LYS A 191 17.41 9.45 19.21
N ALA A 192 18.47 9.67 18.43
CA ALA A 192 18.35 9.91 16.99
C ALA A 192 17.80 8.69 16.23
N ALA A 193 18.13 7.47 16.65
CA ALA A 193 17.62 6.24 16.03
C ALA A 193 16.20 5.84 16.48
N VAL A 194 15.69 6.46 17.56
CA VAL A 194 14.32 6.26 18.06
C VAL A 194 13.32 7.15 17.31
N ILE A 195 13.77 8.29 16.78
CA ILE A 195 12.98 9.22 15.95
C ILE A 195 12.70 8.58 14.60
#